data_AF-W2EK11-F1
#
_entry.id   AF-W2EK11-F1
#
_cell.length_a   1.000
_cell.length_b   1.000
_cell.length_c   1.000
_cell.angle_alpha   90.00
_cell.angle_beta   90.00
_cell.angle_gamma   90.00
#
_symmetry.space_group_name_H-M   'P 1'
#
loop_
_entity.id
_entity.type
_entity.pdbx_description
1 polymer ?
#
loop_
_entity_poly.entity_id
_entity_poly.type
_entity_poly.pdbx_seq_one_letter_code
_entity_poly.pdbx_strand_id
1 'polypeptide(L)'
;MIGKDVSRVLGLLGQEDTLRVFASLVLRPDAPPAEAAGLEPEEAEQALTRLARGGLAVREEGGWRARPERFRELLKEIPSERPTPLDTFLVDGRLVSIPAKRSKRLVVLDYIAGLFEPGVRYAEKDVDVVLRAFHDDHAALRRHLVDERFLSRENGFYWRSGGTV
;
A
#
# COMPACT_ATOMS: atom_id res chain seq x y z
N MET A 1 -18.04 -6.71 4.15
CA MET A 1 -18.49 -5.30 4.21
C MET A 1 -17.30 -4.45 4.62
N ILE A 2 -16.89 -3.44 3.83
CA ILE A 2 -15.75 -2.56 4.17
C ILE A 2 -16.10 -1.77 5.45
N GLY A 3 -15.17 -1.68 6.41
CA GLY A 3 -15.38 -0.96 7.67
C GLY A 3 -15.68 0.53 7.44
N LYS A 4 -16.54 1.13 8.27
CA LYS A 4 -16.97 2.54 8.13
C LYS A 4 -15.78 3.52 8.08
N ASP A 5 -14.73 3.25 8.84
CA ASP A 5 -13.53 4.09 8.87
C ASP A 5 -12.68 3.99 7.60
N VAL A 6 -12.62 2.79 6.98
CA VAL A 6 -11.99 2.60 5.66
C VAL A 6 -12.74 3.40 4.60
N SER A 7 -14.07 3.26 4.56
CA SER A 7 -14.91 4.02 3.61
C SER A 7 -14.78 5.53 3.81
N ARG A 8 -14.65 5.99 5.06
CA ARG A 8 -14.44 7.40 5.39
C ARG A 8 -13.10 7.91 4.85
N VAL A 9 -11.99 7.20 5.10
CA VAL A 9 -10.66 7.60 4.61
C VAL A 9 -10.60 7.61 3.08
N LEU A 10 -11.19 6.61 2.42
CA LEU A 10 -11.32 6.60 0.97
C LEU A 10 -12.14 7.79 0.45
N GLY A 11 -13.26 8.11 1.12
CA GLY A 11 -14.08 9.28 0.77
C GLY A 11 -13.36 10.61 0.96
N LEU A 12 -12.55 10.74 2.02
CA LEU A 12 -11.71 11.91 2.25
C LEU A 12 -10.66 12.09 1.16
N LEU A 13 -9.91 11.03 0.83
CA LEU A 13 -8.85 11.08 -0.18
C LEU A 13 -9.38 11.14 -1.62
N GLY A 14 -10.68 10.90 -1.83
CA GLY A 14 -11.35 11.16 -3.10
C GLY A 14 -11.56 12.65 -3.38
N GLN A 15 -11.44 13.52 -2.38
CA GLN A 15 -11.52 14.97 -2.55
C GLN A 15 -10.16 15.52 -3.00
N GLU A 16 -10.12 16.27 -4.11
CA GLU A 16 -8.87 16.75 -4.71
C GLU A 16 -8.04 17.61 -3.75
N ASP A 17 -8.69 18.53 -3.03
CA ASP A 17 -8.06 19.40 -2.03
C ASP A 17 -7.39 18.59 -0.90
N THR A 18 -8.09 17.59 -0.38
CA THR A 18 -7.66 16.74 0.72
C THR A 18 -6.51 15.84 0.30
N LEU A 19 -6.58 15.28 -0.91
CA LEU A 19 -5.50 14.48 -1.48
C LEU A 19 -4.23 15.33 -1.70
N ARG A 20 -4.39 16.55 -2.23
CA ARG A 20 -3.26 17.49 -2.43
C ARG A 20 -2.58 17.86 -1.12
N VAL A 21 -3.36 18.21 -0.10
CA VAL A 21 -2.81 18.55 1.23
C VAL A 21 -2.14 17.35 1.89
N PHE A 22 -2.74 16.15 1.81
CA PHE A 22 -2.10 14.96 2.36
C PHE A 22 -0.77 14.66 1.65
N ALA A 23 -0.76 14.73 0.30
CA ALA A 23 0.45 14.53 -0.48
C ALA A 23 1.51 15.59 -0.18
N SER A 24 1.13 16.86 0.01
CA SER A 24 2.06 17.94 0.32
C SER A 24 2.74 17.73 1.67
N LEU A 25 2.01 17.32 2.70
CA LEU A 25 2.57 16.97 4.02
C LEU A 25 3.56 15.79 3.96
N VAL A 26 3.36 14.83 3.06
CA VAL A 26 4.26 13.67 2.89
C VAL A 26 5.52 14.06 2.10
N LEU A 27 5.37 14.85 1.04
CA LEU A 27 6.47 15.19 0.13
C LEU A 27 7.31 16.37 0.61
N ARG A 28 6.71 17.31 1.35
CA ARG A 28 7.31 18.55 1.82
C ARG A 28 6.85 18.85 3.25
N PRO A 29 7.30 18.06 4.25
CA PRO A 29 6.83 18.17 5.63
C PRO A 29 7.14 19.53 6.28
N ASP A 30 8.20 20.21 5.84
CA ASP A 30 8.63 21.50 6.40
C ASP A 30 8.01 22.72 5.69
N ALA A 31 7.27 22.51 4.60
CA ALA A 31 6.68 23.60 3.83
C ALA A 31 5.27 23.95 4.33
N PRO A 32 4.85 25.22 4.23
CA PRO A 32 3.46 25.61 4.52
C PRO A 32 2.47 24.77 3.69
N PRO A 33 1.50 24.06 4.30
CA PRO A 33 0.65 23.12 3.58
C PRO A 33 -0.16 23.73 2.43
N ALA A 34 -0.61 24.99 2.58
CA ALA A 34 -1.35 25.72 1.56
C ALA A 34 -0.51 25.97 0.30
N GLU A 35 0.69 26.54 0.47
CA GLU A 35 1.64 26.77 -0.62
C GLU A 35 2.07 25.44 -1.25
N ALA A 36 2.36 24.44 -0.43
CA ALA A 36 2.81 23.14 -0.89
C ALA A 36 1.71 22.33 -1.61
N ALA A 37 0.44 22.60 -1.33
CA ALA A 37 -0.70 22.01 -2.03
C ALA A 37 -1.14 22.85 -3.24
N GLY A 38 -0.69 24.10 -3.35
CA GLY A 38 -1.17 25.05 -4.35
C GLY A 38 -2.63 25.47 -4.11
N LEU A 39 -3.01 25.63 -2.85
CA LEU A 39 -4.37 25.96 -2.41
C LEU A 39 -4.38 27.27 -1.62
N GLU A 40 -5.55 27.88 -1.54
CA GLU A 40 -5.76 29.03 -0.65
C GLU A 40 -5.63 28.60 0.83
N PRO A 41 -5.15 29.48 1.73
CA PRO A 41 -4.91 29.13 3.13
C PRO A 41 -6.14 28.57 3.86
N GLU A 42 -7.32 29.11 3.57
CA GLU A 42 -8.57 28.65 4.18
C GLU A 42 -8.95 27.23 3.71
N GLU A 43 -8.85 26.97 2.41
CA GLU A 43 -9.13 25.66 1.81
C GLU A 43 -8.18 24.59 2.36
N ALA A 44 -6.90 24.93 2.48
CA ALA A 44 -5.90 24.05 3.09
C ALA A 44 -6.22 23.74 4.55
N GLU A 45 -6.60 24.72 5.38
CA GLU A 45 -6.94 24.48 6.80
C GLU A 45 -8.21 23.63 6.95
N GLN A 46 -9.19 23.79 6.07
CA GLN A 46 -10.38 22.94 6.03
C GLN A 46 -10.02 21.49 5.66
N ALA A 47 -9.15 21.29 4.68
CA ALA A 47 -8.63 19.98 4.29
C ALA A 47 -7.80 19.34 5.43
N LEU A 48 -6.95 20.11 6.11
CA LEU A 48 -6.19 19.66 7.28
C LEU A 48 -7.11 19.21 8.42
N THR A 49 -8.18 19.96 8.69
CA THR A 49 -9.21 19.58 9.67
C THR A 49 -9.88 18.26 9.30
N ARG A 50 -10.18 18.06 8.01
CA ARG A 50 -10.75 16.81 7.48
C ARG A 50 -9.77 15.64 7.63
N LEU A 51 -8.50 15.82 7.29
CA LEU A 51 -7.43 14.83 7.46
C LEU A 51 -7.23 14.45 8.93
N ALA A 52 -7.24 15.43 9.83
CA ALA A 52 -7.14 15.20 11.27
C ALA A 52 -8.28 14.32 11.79
N ARG A 53 -9.51 14.62 11.37
CA ARG A 53 -10.70 13.81 11.70
C ARG A 53 -10.65 12.39 11.12
N GLY A 54 -9.94 12.19 10.00
CA GLY A 54 -9.68 10.87 9.41
C GLY A 54 -8.47 10.14 10.01
N GLY A 55 -7.73 10.78 10.91
CA GLY A 55 -6.48 10.25 11.47
C GLY A 55 -5.29 10.26 10.51
N LEU A 56 -5.41 10.93 9.36
CA LEU A 56 -4.40 11.01 8.30
C LEU A 56 -3.41 12.17 8.49
N ALA A 57 -3.70 13.10 9.39
CA ALA A 57 -2.79 14.18 9.79
C ALA A 57 -2.94 14.46 11.28
N VAL A 58 -1.89 15.02 11.90
CA VAL A 58 -1.89 15.45 13.29
C VAL A 58 -1.22 16.80 13.42
N ARG A 59 -1.69 17.62 14.36
CA ARG A 59 -1.10 18.92 14.68
C ARG A 59 -0.13 18.73 15.85
N GLU A 60 1.12 19.10 15.64
CA GLU A 60 2.23 19.05 16.60
C GLU A 60 2.77 20.48 16.82
N GLU A 61 3.67 20.68 17.79
CA GLU A 61 4.22 22.01 18.12
C GLU A 61 4.92 22.69 16.93
N GLY A 62 5.41 21.92 15.96
CA GLY A 62 6.06 22.39 14.73
C GLY A 62 5.16 22.53 13.50
N GLY A 63 3.86 22.25 13.62
CA GLY A 63 2.92 22.32 12.49
C GLY A 63 2.17 21.01 12.25
N TRP A 64 1.79 20.76 11.00
CA TRP A 64 1.03 19.58 10.62
C TRP A 64 1.96 18.46 10.16
N ARG A 65 1.71 17.24 10.63
CA ARG A 65 2.41 16.02 10.20
C ARG A 65 1.43 15.04 9.57
N ALA A 66 1.77 14.50 8.40
CA ALA A 66 1.02 13.40 7.80
C ALA A 66 1.18 12.10 8.61
N ARG A 67 0.14 11.26 8.59
CA ARG A 67 0.12 9.93 9.21
C ARG A 67 -0.18 8.82 8.18
N PRO A 68 0.75 8.49 7.26
CA PRO A 68 0.57 7.36 6.35
C PRO A 68 0.36 6.01 7.06
N GLU A 69 0.85 5.87 8.30
CA GLU A 69 0.64 4.68 9.14
C GLU A 69 -0.85 4.37 9.38
N ARG A 70 -1.74 5.37 9.30
CA ARG A 70 -3.18 5.18 9.45
C ARG A 70 -3.76 4.21 8.42
N PHE A 71 -3.20 4.13 7.21
CA PHE A 71 -3.62 3.14 6.21
C PHE A 71 -3.40 1.71 6.71
N ARG A 72 -2.25 1.46 7.35
CA ARG A 72 -1.93 0.13 7.91
C ARG A 72 -2.83 -0.20 9.08
N GLU A 73 -3.08 0.75 9.98
CA GLU A 73 -4.04 0.58 11.09
C GLU A 73 -5.42 0.17 10.58
N LEU A 74 -5.95 0.88 9.58
CA LEU A 74 -7.25 0.59 8.98
C LEU A 74 -7.31 -0.78 8.30
N LEU A 75 -6.23 -1.22 7.66
CA LEU A 75 -6.15 -2.55 7.08
C LEU A 75 -6.27 -3.66 8.14
N LYS A 76 -5.78 -3.45 9.37
CA LYS A 76 -5.95 -4.41 10.48
C LYS A 76 -7.40 -4.53 10.93
N GLU A 77 -8.18 -3.46 10.81
CA GLU A 77 -9.57 -3.41 11.26
C GLU A 77 -10.51 -4.13 10.28
N ILE A 78 -10.08 -4.42 9.05
CA ILE A 78 -10.86 -5.18 8.08
C ILE A 78 -10.85 -6.67 8.50
N PRO A 79 -11.99 -7.25 8.89
CA PRO A 79 -12.04 -8.66 9.26
C PRO A 79 -11.67 -9.53 8.06
N SER A 80 -10.65 -10.37 8.19
CA SER A 80 -10.40 -11.46 7.24
C SER A 80 -11.56 -12.43 7.33
N GLU A 81 -12.31 -12.62 6.23
CA GLU A 81 -13.50 -13.50 6.19
C GLU A 81 -13.18 -14.98 6.44
N ARG A 82 -11.88 -15.35 6.56
CA ARG A 82 -11.38 -16.60 7.13
C ARG A 82 -9.86 -16.48 7.33
N PRO A 83 -9.30 -16.81 8.52
CA PRO A 83 -7.86 -16.84 8.69
C PRO A 83 -7.25 -17.84 7.72
N THR A 84 -6.51 -17.32 6.75
CA THR A 84 -5.77 -18.13 5.79
C THR A 84 -4.40 -18.46 6.39
N PRO A 85 -3.72 -19.54 5.96
CA PRO A 85 -2.34 -19.77 6.35
C PRO A 85 -1.41 -18.58 6.02
N LEU A 86 -1.83 -17.71 5.09
CA LEU A 86 -1.16 -16.47 4.73
C LEU A 86 -1.19 -15.43 5.87
N ASP A 87 -2.26 -15.37 6.66
CA ASP A 87 -2.42 -14.38 7.75
C ASP A 87 -1.39 -14.56 8.86
N THR A 88 -0.73 -15.74 8.95
CA THR A 88 0.39 -15.95 9.88
C THR A 88 1.68 -15.27 9.42
N PHE A 89 1.79 -14.90 8.13
CA PHE A 89 2.98 -14.26 7.56
C PHE A 89 2.80 -12.76 7.36
N LEU A 90 1.54 -12.30 7.23
CA LEU A 90 1.20 -10.90 7.05
C LEU A 90 0.87 -10.25 8.40
N VAL A 91 1.60 -9.19 8.73
CA VAL A 91 1.25 -8.24 9.78
C VAL A 91 0.96 -6.91 9.10
N ASP A 92 -0.25 -6.40 9.27
CA ASP A 92 -0.71 -5.14 8.69
C ASP A 92 -0.62 -5.09 7.16
N GLY A 93 -0.85 -6.24 6.51
CA GLY A 93 -0.74 -6.39 5.05
C GLY A 93 0.68 -6.50 4.51
N ARG A 94 1.71 -6.53 5.38
CA ARG A 94 3.12 -6.72 5.01
C ARG A 94 3.67 -8.03 5.54
N LEU A 95 4.60 -8.62 4.79
CA LEU A 95 5.37 -9.76 5.28
C LEU A 95 6.33 -9.31 6.38
N VAL A 96 6.28 -9.99 7.53
CA VAL A 96 7.29 -9.78 8.58
C VAL A 96 8.66 -10.28 8.12
N SER A 97 8.66 -11.38 7.36
CA SER A 97 9.82 -11.92 6.67
C SER A 97 9.36 -12.82 5.53
N ILE A 98 10.23 -13.01 4.53
CA ILE A 98 10.01 -14.03 3.50
C ILE A 98 10.18 -15.41 4.13
N PRO A 99 9.19 -16.32 4.08
CA PRO A 99 9.29 -17.61 4.75
C PRO A 99 10.47 -18.45 4.24
N ALA A 100 11.32 -18.93 5.16
CA ALA A 100 12.44 -19.81 4.81
C ALA A 100 11.99 -21.19 4.32
N LYS A 101 10.95 -21.76 4.96
CA LYS A 101 10.39 -23.06 4.58
C LYS A 101 9.66 -22.95 3.23
N ARG A 102 10.13 -23.68 2.21
CA ARG A 102 9.60 -23.64 0.84
C ARG A 102 8.08 -23.77 0.78
N SER A 103 7.49 -24.74 1.49
CA SER A 103 6.04 -24.93 1.46
C SER A 103 5.23 -23.74 1.98
N LYS A 104 5.74 -23.03 3.00
CA LYS A 104 5.13 -21.78 3.50
C LYS A 104 5.32 -20.64 2.52
N ARG A 105 6.51 -20.56 1.91
CA ARG A 105 6.82 -19.55 0.89
C ARG A 105 5.91 -19.69 -0.33
N LEU A 106 5.63 -20.91 -0.79
CA LEU A 106 4.71 -21.14 -1.91
C LEU A 106 3.31 -20.56 -1.67
N VAL A 107 2.78 -20.67 -0.45
CA VAL A 107 1.47 -20.06 -0.10
C VAL A 107 1.51 -18.53 -0.24
N VAL A 108 2.58 -17.90 0.23
CA VAL A 108 2.78 -16.45 0.11
C VAL A 108 2.93 -16.03 -1.35
N LEU A 109 3.73 -16.78 -2.11
CA LEU A 109 3.99 -16.48 -3.52
C LEU A 109 2.73 -16.64 -4.38
N ASP A 110 1.92 -17.67 -4.13
CA ASP A 110 0.65 -17.88 -4.83
C ASP A 110 -0.32 -16.72 -4.61
N TYR A 111 -0.44 -16.26 -3.36
CA TYR A 111 -1.23 -15.07 -3.05
C TYR A 111 -0.74 -13.83 -3.79
N ILE A 112 0.57 -13.55 -3.74
CA ILE A 112 1.16 -12.38 -4.43
C ILE A 112 1.00 -12.50 -5.95
N ALA A 113 1.15 -13.71 -6.50
CA ALA A 113 0.94 -13.97 -7.92
C ALA A 113 -0.49 -13.66 -8.37
N GLY A 114 -1.47 -13.86 -7.49
CA GLY A 114 -2.88 -13.52 -7.72
C GLY A 114 -3.14 -12.04 -7.99
N LEU A 115 -2.20 -11.15 -7.63
CA LEU A 115 -2.29 -9.70 -7.90
C LEU A 115 -1.92 -9.33 -9.34
N PHE A 116 -1.33 -10.26 -10.08
CA PHE A 116 -0.98 -10.08 -11.49
C PHE A 116 -2.04 -10.73 -12.37
N GLU A 117 -2.54 -9.98 -13.35
CA GLU A 117 -3.56 -10.47 -14.27
C GLU A 117 -2.94 -11.48 -15.26
N PRO A 118 -3.56 -12.65 -15.47
CA PRO A 118 -3.16 -13.58 -16.52
C PRO A 118 -3.18 -12.92 -17.90
N GLY A 119 -2.13 -13.13 -18.70
CA GLY A 119 -2.02 -12.58 -20.05
C GLY A 119 -1.51 -11.14 -20.13
N VAL A 120 -1.33 -10.44 -19.01
CA VAL A 120 -0.76 -9.09 -18.96
C VAL A 120 0.75 -9.14 -18.74
N ARG A 121 1.49 -8.31 -19.48
CA ARG A 121 2.93 -8.10 -19.29
C ARG A 121 3.19 -6.82 -18.52
N TYR A 122 3.94 -6.93 -17.44
CA TYR A 122 4.34 -5.85 -16.55
C TYR A 122 5.82 -5.56 -16.74
N ALA A 123 6.22 -4.30 -16.82
CA ALA A 123 7.64 -3.97 -16.75
C ALA A 123 8.15 -4.25 -15.33
N GLU A 124 9.45 -4.53 -15.20
CA GLU A 124 10.09 -4.78 -13.90
C GLU A 124 9.76 -3.73 -12.84
N LYS A 125 9.75 -2.45 -13.21
CA LYS A 125 9.40 -1.33 -12.32
C LYS A 125 7.98 -1.44 -11.75
N ASP A 126 7.03 -1.94 -12.54
CA ASP A 126 5.63 -2.06 -12.14
C ASP A 126 5.46 -3.25 -11.20
N VAL A 127 6.17 -4.34 -11.47
CA VAL A 127 6.27 -5.49 -10.53
C VAL A 127 6.89 -5.04 -9.21
N ASP A 128 7.98 -4.27 -9.24
CA ASP A 128 8.65 -3.78 -8.04
C ASP A 128 7.74 -2.88 -7.20
N VAL A 129 6.89 -2.05 -7.82
CA VAL A 129 5.88 -1.25 -7.11
C VAL A 129 4.92 -2.13 -6.33
N VAL A 130 4.37 -3.18 -6.95
CA VAL A 130 3.46 -4.13 -6.29
C VAL A 130 4.17 -4.84 -5.14
N LEU A 131 5.38 -5.35 -5.37
CA LEU A 131 6.10 -6.15 -4.37
C LEU A 131 6.59 -5.34 -3.18
N ARG A 132 6.92 -4.05 -3.36
CA ARG A 132 7.29 -3.13 -2.27
C ARG A 132 6.16 -2.92 -1.28
N ALA A 133 4.90 -3.11 -1.68
CA ALA A 133 3.79 -3.08 -0.75
C ALA A 133 3.89 -4.20 0.30
N PHE A 134 4.50 -5.34 -0.05
CA PHE A 134 4.58 -6.54 0.81
C PHE A 134 5.87 -6.65 1.61
N HIS A 135 7.03 -6.30 1.04
CA HIS A 135 8.31 -6.48 1.72
C HIS A 135 9.39 -5.57 1.11
N ASP A 136 10.34 -5.11 1.94
CA ASP A 136 11.42 -4.21 1.49
C ASP A 136 12.42 -4.93 0.56
N ASP A 137 12.71 -6.21 0.83
CA ASP A 137 13.39 -7.10 -0.11
C ASP A 137 12.44 -7.62 -1.21
N HIS A 138 11.87 -6.67 -1.96
CA HIS A 138 11.02 -6.91 -3.12
C HIS A 138 11.77 -7.65 -4.24
N ALA A 139 13.09 -7.47 -4.34
CA ALA A 139 13.93 -8.20 -5.29
C ALA A 139 13.98 -9.71 -4.97
N ALA A 140 14.10 -10.10 -3.69
CA ALA A 140 14.00 -11.51 -3.31
C ALA A 140 12.62 -12.10 -3.60
N LEU A 141 11.53 -11.37 -3.32
CA LEU A 141 10.19 -11.81 -3.71
C LEU A 141 10.09 -12.03 -5.22
N ARG A 142 10.57 -11.08 -6.03
CA ARG A 142 10.56 -11.19 -7.50
C ARG A 142 11.36 -12.40 -7.98
N ARG A 143 12.54 -12.66 -7.40
CA ARG A 143 13.34 -13.87 -7.70
C ARG A 143 12.55 -15.13 -7.39
N HIS A 144 11.98 -15.24 -6.20
CA HIS A 144 11.22 -16.41 -5.79
C HIS A 144 9.96 -16.65 -6.64
N LEU A 145 9.25 -15.59 -7.06
CA LEU A 145 8.11 -15.69 -7.96
C LEU A 145 8.50 -16.31 -9.31
N VAL A 146 9.70 -16.00 -9.80
CA VAL A 146 10.24 -16.58 -11.05
C VAL A 146 10.75 -18.00 -10.82
N ASP A 147 11.54 -18.21 -9.77
CA ASP A 147 12.16 -19.51 -9.46
C ASP A 147 11.11 -20.60 -9.24
N GLU A 148 9.99 -20.25 -8.58
CA GLU A 148 8.87 -21.15 -8.32
C GLU A 148 7.80 -21.09 -9.45
N ARG A 149 8.09 -20.40 -10.56
CA ARG A 149 7.28 -20.34 -11.80
C ARG A 149 5.87 -19.76 -11.64
N PHE A 150 5.66 -18.87 -10.68
CA PHE A 150 4.44 -18.07 -10.60
C PHE A 150 4.46 -16.93 -11.64
N LEU A 151 5.64 -16.35 -11.86
CA LEU A 151 5.90 -15.38 -12.93
C LEU A 151 6.94 -15.93 -13.90
N SER A 152 6.79 -15.59 -15.18
CA SER A 152 7.84 -15.72 -16.17
C SER A 152 8.42 -14.35 -16.49
N ARG A 153 9.67 -14.30 -16.97
CA ARG A 153 10.33 -13.06 -17.34
C ARG A 153 11.05 -13.17 -18.68
N GLU A 154 11.04 -12.08 -19.43
CA GLU A 154 11.77 -11.92 -20.69
C GLU A 154 11.95 -10.43 -21.00
N ASN A 155 13.16 -10.03 -21.41
CA ASN A 155 13.48 -8.66 -21.84
C ASN A 155 13.02 -7.54 -20.87
N GLY A 156 13.13 -7.78 -19.56
CA GLY A 156 12.70 -6.82 -18.53
C GLY A 156 11.20 -6.77 -18.26
N PHE A 157 10.42 -7.65 -18.91
CA PHE A 157 9.01 -7.85 -18.67
C PHE A 157 8.74 -9.12 -17.88
N TYR A 158 7.65 -9.09 -17.14
CA TYR A 158 7.16 -10.16 -16.29
C TYR A 158 5.69 -10.42 -16.59
N TRP A 159 5.24 -11.67 -16.50
CA TRP A 159 3.83 -12.01 -16.62
C TRP A 159 3.50 -13.22 -15.77
N ARG A 160 2.25 -13.31 -15.33
CA ARG A 160 1.76 -14.46 -14.58
C ARG A 160 1.72 -15.70 -15.46
N SER A 161 2.41 -16.75 -15.03
CA SER A 161 2.51 -18.03 -15.73
C SER A 161 2.20 -19.24 -14.85
N GLY A 162 1.85 -19.02 -13.58
CA GLY A 162 1.42 -20.07 -12.66
C GLY A 162 0.56 -19.55 -11.50
N GLY A 163 0.30 -20.44 -10.55
CA GLY A 163 -0.54 -20.21 -9.37
C GLY A 163 -2.00 -20.64 -9.54
N THR A 164 -2.77 -20.49 -8.48
CA THR A 164 -4.17 -20.91 -8.39
C THR A 164 -5.07 -20.01 -9.25
N VAL A 165 -5.92 -20.61 -10.10
CA VAL A 165 -6.92 -19.92 -10.95
C VAL A 165 -8.30 -19.99 -10.29
#